data_AF-A0A957VFC9-F1
#
_entry.id   AF-A0A957VFC9-F1
#
_cell.length_a   1.000
_cell.length_b   1.000
_cell.length_c   1.000
_cell.angle_alpha   90.00
_cell.angle_beta   90.00
_cell.angle_gamma   90.00
#
_symmetry.space_group_name_H-M   'P 1'
#
loop_
_entity.id
_entity.type
_entity.pdbx_description
1 polymer ?
#
loop_
_entity_poly.entity_id
_entity_poly.type
_entity_poly.pdbx_seq_one_letter_code
_entity_poly.pdbx_strand_id
1 'polypeptide(L)' 'VQSAAAAIDAKAAPEEATKAKQWLYSLGEAAANAAKEGDFMGIGGQRVSPEEEAVLGEIKTALRI' A
#
# COMPACT_ATOMS: atom_id res chain seq x y z
N VAL A 1 10.35 -0.60 -2.14
CA VAL A 1 9.36 0.46 -2.46
C VAL A 1 10.03 1.76 -2.92
N GLN A 2 11.01 2.29 -2.18
CA GLN A 2 11.72 3.53 -2.56
C GLN A 2 12.34 3.50 -3.97
N SER A 3 12.96 2.39 -4.38
CA SER A 3 13.51 2.24 -5.74
C SER A 3 12.43 2.28 -6.83
N ALA A 4 11.22 1.80 -6.54
CA ALA A 4 10.09 1.87 -7.47
C ALA A 4 9.55 3.30 -7.58
N ALA A 5 9.46 4.02 -6.45
CA ALA A 5 9.07 5.44 -6.43
C ALA A 5 10.03 6.29 -7.27
N ALA A 6 11.35 6.09 -7.11
CA ALA A 6 12.37 6.77 -7.87
C ALA A 6 12.32 6.44 -9.38
N ALA A 7 12.02 5.19 -9.74
CA ALA A 7 11.88 4.79 -11.13
C ALA A 7 10.66 5.43 -11.81
N ILE A 8 9.57 5.65 -11.07
CA ILE A 8 8.37 6.34 -11.56
C ILE A 8 8.66 7.83 -11.75
N ASP A 9 9.29 8.47 -10.76
CA ASP A 9 9.67 9.89 -10.84
C ASP A 9 10.65 10.17 -11.99
N ALA A 10 11.51 9.22 -12.34
CA ALA A 10 12.46 9.35 -13.42
C ALA A 10 11.86 9.21 -14.83
N LYS A 11 10.66 8.63 -14.97
CA LYS A 11 10.10 8.23 -16.27
C LYS A 11 8.77 8.86 -16.62
N ALA A 12 7.98 9.28 -15.62
CA ALA A 12 6.63 9.78 -15.81
C ALA A 12 6.57 11.30 -15.63
N ALA A 13 5.62 11.95 -16.30
CA ALA A 13 5.30 13.34 -15.99
C ALA A 13 4.81 13.44 -14.52
N PRO A 14 5.01 14.58 -13.82
CA PRO A 14 4.71 14.68 -12.38
C PRO A 14 3.28 14.25 -11.98
N GLU A 15 2.29 14.55 -12.81
CA GLU A 15 0.89 14.15 -12.58
C GLU A 15 0.66 12.64 -12.76
N GLU A 16 1.34 12.04 -13.74
CA GLU A 16 1.27 10.60 -14.01
C GLU A 16 2.02 9.82 -12.94
N ALA A 17 3.16 10.33 -12.49
CA ALA A 17 3.94 9.77 -11.39
C ALA A 17 3.09 9.70 -10.11
N THR A 18 2.36 10.77 -9.80
CA THR A 18 1.46 10.82 -8.64
C THR A 18 0.36 9.77 -8.74
N LYS A 19 -0.30 9.65 -9.90
CA LYS A 19 -1.34 8.65 -10.14
C LYS A 19 -0.81 7.21 -10.05
N ALA A 20 0.37 6.96 -10.61
CA ALA A 20 1.02 5.64 -10.56
C ALA A 20 1.39 5.23 -9.13
N LYS A 21 1.88 6.18 -8.31
CA LYS A 21 2.17 5.93 -6.89
C LYS A 21 0.91 5.69 -6.06
N GLN A 22 -0.15 6.44 -6.31
CA GLN A 22 -1.45 6.21 -5.66
C GLN A 22 -2.03 4.84 -6.02
N TRP A 23 -1.93 4.43 -7.29
CA TRP A 23 -2.33 3.10 -7.71
C TRP A 23 -1.50 2.00 -7.01
N LEU A 24 -0.17 2.15 -6.92
CA LEU A 24 0.68 1.21 -6.18
C LEU A 24 0.29 1.09 -4.70
N TYR A 25 -0.05 2.20 -4.05
CA TYR A 25 -0.52 2.18 -2.67
C TYR A 25 -1.85 1.43 -2.54
N SER A 26 -2.80 1.64 -3.45
CA SER A 26 -4.09 0.93 -3.43
C SER A 26 -3.93 -0.59 -3.55
N LEU A 27 -2.89 -1.07 -4.23
CA LEU A 27 -2.59 -2.51 -4.29
C LEU A 27 -2.08 -3.05 -2.95
N GLY A 28 -1.25 -2.28 -2.25
CA GLY A 28 -0.80 -2.63 -0.89
C GLY A 28 -1.95 -2.65 0.10
N GLU A 29 -2.83 -1.66 0.03
CA GLU A 29 -4.05 -1.60 0.84
C GLU A 29 -4.99 -2.77 0.54
N ALA A 30 -5.19 -3.11 -0.75
CA ALA A 30 -6.01 -4.25 -1.14
C ALA A 30 -5.41 -5.60 -0.66
N ALA A 31 -4.08 -5.73 -0.70
CA ALA A 31 -3.39 -6.93 -0.22
C ALA A 31 -3.52 -7.10 1.30
N ALA A 32 -3.33 -6.04 2.07
CA ALA A 32 -3.54 -6.04 3.52
C ALA A 32 -5.00 -6.40 3.87
N ASN A 33 -5.97 -5.80 3.18
CA ASN A 33 -7.39 -6.13 3.38
C ASN A 33 -7.78 -7.56 2.92
N ALA A 34 -6.98 -8.20 2.05
CA ALA A 34 -7.21 -9.56 1.59
C ALA A 34 -6.62 -10.62 2.53
N ALA A 35 -5.56 -10.28 3.26
CA ALA A 35 -4.94 -11.09 4.30
C ALA A 35 -5.81 -11.07 5.57
N LYS A 36 -6.98 -11.71 5.53
CA LYS A 36 -7.84 -11.90 6.70
C LYS A 36 -7.18 -12.86 7.70
N GLU A 37 -6.31 -12.37 8.56
CA GLU A 37 -5.88 -13.10 9.75
C GLU A 37 -7.04 -13.15 10.76
N GLY A 38 -7.81 -14.25 10.72
CA GLY A 38 -8.82 -14.54 11.76
C GLY A 38 -10.20 -15.00 11.29
N ASP A 39 -10.42 -15.22 9.99
CA ASP A 39 -11.72 -15.69 9.47
C ASP A 39 -11.81 -17.22 9.36
N PHE A 40 -11.40 -17.94 10.41
CA PHE A 40 -11.85 -19.31 10.60
C PHE A 40 -13.21 -19.26 11.29
N MET A 41 -14.29 -19.14 10.50
CA MET A 41 -15.71 -19.08 10.91
C MET A 41 -16.32 -17.72 11.31
N GLY A 42 -16.03 -16.62 10.61
CA GLY A 42 -16.97 -15.49 10.52
C GLY A 42 -17.24 -14.67 11.79
N ILE A 43 -16.42 -14.81 12.83
CA ILE A 43 -16.56 -14.03 14.08
C ILE A 43 -15.25 -13.26 14.34
N GLY A 44 -15.22 -11.98 13.94
CA GLY A 44 -14.34 -10.98 14.57
C GLY A 44 -12.89 -10.84 14.06
N GLY A 45 -12.60 -11.13 12.79
CA GLY A 45 -11.27 -10.82 12.23
C GLY A 45 -11.01 -9.31 12.11
N GLN A 46 -9.87 -8.83 12.63
CA GLN A 46 -9.38 -7.48 12.31
C GLN A 46 -9.00 -7.45 10.82
N ARG A 47 -9.46 -6.42 10.10
CA ARG A 47 -9.29 -6.33 8.63
C ARG A 47 -7.85 -6.10 8.19
N VAL A 48 -7.05 -5.51 9.08
CA VAL A 48 -5.64 -5.17 8.88
C VAL A 48 -5.01 -5.25 10.27
N SER A 49 -3.86 -5.91 10.41
CA SER A 49 -3.14 -5.96 11.69
C SER A 49 -2.42 -4.64 11.97
N PRO A 50 -2.10 -4.31 13.24
CA PRO A 50 -1.28 -3.14 13.57
C PRO A 50 0.06 -3.11 12.83
N GLU A 51 0.66 -4.28 12.60
CA GLU A 51 1.91 -4.44 11.85
C GLU A 51 1.71 -4.10 10.36
N GLU A 52 0.60 -4.51 9.76
CA GLU A 52 0.25 -4.17 8.38
C GLU A 52 -0.06 -2.68 8.22
N GLU A 53 -0.75 -2.06 9.19
CA GLU A 53 -0.96 -0.61 9.21
C GLU A 53 0.37 0.16 9.25
N ALA A 54 1.34 -0.31 10.06
CA ALA A 54 2.67 0.28 10.13
C ALA A 54 3.39 0.19 8.77
N VAL A 55 3.33 -0.97 8.12
CA VAL A 55 3.91 -1.19 6.78
C VAL A 55 3.23 -0.30 5.73
N LEU A 56 1.91 -0.14 5.76
CA LEU A 56 1.20 0.79 4.87
C LEU A 56 1.64 2.24 5.08
N GLY A 57 1.93 2.63 6.33
CA GLY A 57 2.53 3.93 6.66
C GLY A 57 3.92 4.14 6.06
N GLU A 58 4.77 3.12 6.12
CA GLU A 58 6.09 3.15 5.48
C GLU A 58 5.99 3.26 3.96
N ILE A 59 5.04 2.55 3.33
CA ILE A 59 4.77 2.63 1.89
C ILE A 59 4.32 4.03 1.50
N LYS A 60 3.40 4.64 2.26
CA LYS A 60 2.95 6.03 2.07
C LYS A 60 4.12 7.00 2.08
N THR A 61 4.98 6.88 3.09
CA THR A 61 6.18 7.70 3.26
C THR A 61 7.15 7.51 2.09
N ALA A 62 7.40 6.26 1.68
CA ALA A 62 8.30 5.94 0.57
C ALA A 62 7.80 6.45 -0.79
N LEU A 63 6.47 6.47 -0.98
CA LEU A 63 5.83 6.96 -2.20
C LEU A 63 5.60 8.48 -2.19
N ARG A 64 5.73 9.14 -1.02
CA ARG A 64 5.43 10.57 -0.82
C ARG A 64 4.01 10.94 -1.26
N ILE A 65 3.05 10.13 -0.83
CA ILE A 65 1.61 10.32 -1.06
C ILE A 65 0.86 10.53 0.26
#